data_AF-A0A3N5YTB4-F1
#
_entry.id   AF-A0A3N5YTB4-F1
#
_cell.length_a   1.000
_cell.length_b   1.000
_cell.length_c   1.000
_cell.angle_alpha   90.00
_cell.angle_beta   90.00
_cell.angle_gamma   90.00
#
_symmetry.space_group_name_H-M   'P 1'
#
loop_
_entity.id
_entity.type
_entity.pdbx_description
1 polymer ?
#
loop_
_entity_poly.entity_id
_entity_poly.type
_entity_poly.pdbx_seq_one_letter_code
_entity_poly.pdbx_strand_id
1 'polypeptide(L)'
;MSDDRLTVRALDGRKTVLIWCRDKANNWMTELAEDRPAAIVKDARVTLPAATGLPGKAAVRFYDPWTDKWSEGKTDGKTVALPAFSRSLVLKIER
;
A
#
# COMPACT_ATOMS: atom_id res chain seq x y z
N MET A 1 12.49 0.64 8.24
CA MET A 1 12.92 -0.01 6.98
C MET A 1 11.65 -0.50 6.32
N SER A 2 11.23 0.16 5.25
CA SER A 2 10.13 -0.32 4.41
C SER A 2 10.55 -1.62 3.75
N ASP A 3 9.63 -2.57 3.63
CA ASP A 3 9.81 -3.85 2.95
C ASP A 3 10.55 -3.65 1.61
N ASP A 4 11.73 -4.27 1.44
CA ASP A 4 12.63 -4.01 0.29
C ASP A 4 11.97 -4.32 -1.07
N ARG A 5 10.86 -5.07 -1.03
CA ARG A 5 10.05 -5.44 -2.18
C ARG A 5 9.09 -4.35 -2.67
N LEU A 6 8.78 -3.33 -1.86
CA LEU A 6 7.75 -2.34 -2.19
C LEU A 6 8.32 -0.96 -2.52
N THR A 7 7.82 -0.36 -3.61
CA THR A 7 7.91 1.08 -3.84
C THR A 7 6.69 1.74 -3.23
N VAL A 8 6.93 2.70 -2.33
CA VAL A 8 5.88 3.43 -1.60
C VAL A 8 5.94 4.90 -1.96
N ARG A 9 4.80 5.47 -2.38
CA ARG A 9 4.65 6.91 -2.66
C ARG A 9 3.46 7.44 -1.87
N ALA A 10 3.64 8.55 -1.17
CA ALA A 10 2.57 9.15 -0.37
C ALA A 10 2.19 10.53 -0.94
N LEU A 11 0.89 10.80 -0.96
CA LEU A 11 0.31 12.11 -1.16
C LEU A 11 -0.30 12.55 0.18
N ASP A 12 0.33 13.55 0.79
CA ASP A 12 -0.14 14.16 2.03
C ASP A 12 -1.09 15.33 1.69
N GLY A 13 -2.39 15.07 1.77
CA GLY A 13 -3.44 16.07 1.58
C GLY A 13 -4.05 16.50 2.92
N ARG A 14 -4.58 17.74 2.99
CA ARG A 14 -5.12 18.34 4.24
C ARG A 14 -6.08 17.45 5.04
N LYS A 15 -6.99 16.72 4.40
CA LYS A 15 -7.99 15.85 5.05
C LYS A 15 -7.71 14.35 4.86
N THR A 16 -6.84 14.01 3.92
CA THR A 16 -6.67 12.64 3.46
C THR A 16 -5.23 12.41 3.06
N VAL A 17 -4.67 11.33 3.57
CA VAL A 17 -3.38 10.80 3.13
C VAL A 17 -3.66 9.63 2.20
N LEU A 18 -3.11 9.68 0.99
CA LEU A 18 -3.14 8.57 0.04
C LEU A 18 -1.75 7.97 -0.06
N ILE A 19 -1.65 6.65 -0.01
CA ILE A 19 -0.37 5.96 -0.15
C ILE A 19 -0.51 4.89 -1.21
N TRP A 20 0.36 4.93 -2.20
CA TRP A 20 0.42 3.92 -3.24
C TRP A 20 1.60 3.00 -2.99
N CYS A 21 1.30 1.71 -2.85
CA CYS A 21 2.25 0.63 -2.68
C CYS A 21 2.30 -0.19 -3.98
N ARG A 22 3.50 -0.41 -4.52
CA ARG A 22 3.69 -1.22 -5.72
C ARG A 22 4.81 -2.23 -5.50
N ASP A 23 4.59 -3.48 -5.92
CA ASP A 23 5.64 -4.51 -5.95
C ASP A 23 6.69 -4.14 -7.00
N LYS A 24 7.96 -4.02 -6.60
CA LYS A 24 9.08 -3.71 -7.49
C LYS A 24 9.35 -4.80 -8.51
N ALA A 25 9.06 -6.06 -8.15
CA ALA A 25 9.24 -7.21 -9.05
C ALA A 25 8.23 -7.22 -10.20
N ASN A 26 7.17 -6.43 -10.08
CA ASN A 26 6.07 -6.41 -11.01
C ASN A 26 6.22 -5.31 -12.07
N ASN A 27 6.60 -5.72 -13.28
CA ASN A 27 6.74 -4.84 -14.43
C ASN A 27 6.24 -5.52 -15.72
N TRP A 28 6.03 -4.72 -16.77
CA TRP A 28 5.49 -5.23 -18.04
C TRP A 28 6.39 -6.29 -18.66
N MET A 29 7.71 -6.21 -18.46
CA MET A 29 8.66 -7.17 -19.04
C MET A 29 8.50 -8.54 -18.35
N THR A 30 8.43 -8.56 -17.02
CA THR A 30 8.25 -9.82 -16.28
C THR A 30 6.88 -10.46 -16.54
N GLU A 31 5.81 -9.66 -16.60
CA GLU A 31 4.48 -10.24 -16.81
C GLU A 31 4.15 -10.57 -18.27
N LEU A 32 4.49 -9.69 -19.21
CA LEU A 32 4.05 -9.82 -20.60
C LEU A 32 5.12 -10.47 -21.50
N ALA A 33 6.40 -10.16 -21.28
CA ALA A 33 7.46 -10.72 -22.11
C ALA A 33 7.93 -12.10 -21.59
N GLU A 34 7.96 -12.28 -20.27
CA GLU A 34 8.42 -13.52 -19.63
C GLU A 34 7.27 -14.44 -19.16
N ASP A 35 6.01 -14.07 -19.40
CA ASP A 35 4.80 -14.79 -18.99
C ASP A 35 4.80 -15.19 -17.49
N ARG A 36 5.45 -14.37 -16.64
CA ARG A 36 5.58 -14.64 -15.22
C ARG A 36 4.40 -14.02 -14.46
N PRO A 37 3.54 -14.82 -13.80
CA PRO A 37 2.40 -14.27 -13.10
C PRO A 37 2.82 -13.39 -11.92
N ALA A 38 2.07 -12.31 -11.69
CA ALA A 38 2.29 -11.40 -10.58
C ALA A 38 2.11 -12.11 -9.23
N ALA A 39 3.21 -12.26 -8.48
CA ALA A 39 3.20 -12.89 -7.18
C ALA A 39 2.37 -12.11 -6.16
N ILE A 40 1.74 -12.85 -5.23
CA ILE A 40 1.00 -12.24 -4.12
C ILE A 40 2.00 -11.72 -3.08
N VAL A 41 1.86 -10.45 -2.72
CA VAL A 41 2.53 -9.85 -1.57
C VAL A 41 1.69 -10.15 -0.33
N LYS A 42 2.28 -10.77 0.69
CA LYS A 42 1.63 -11.09 1.98
C LYS A 42 2.46 -10.54 3.13
N ASP A 43 1.79 -10.28 4.26
CA ASP A 43 2.39 -9.84 5.52
C ASP A 43 3.24 -8.56 5.44
N ALA A 44 3.08 -7.80 4.35
CA ALA A 44 3.82 -6.57 4.13
C ALA A 44 3.37 -5.47 5.08
N ARG A 45 4.33 -4.66 5.51
CA ARG A 45 4.10 -3.50 6.36
C ARG A 45 4.71 -2.24 5.75
N VAL A 46 4.00 -1.14 5.89
CA VAL A 46 4.48 0.17 5.45
C VAL A 46 4.64 1.08 6.66
N THR A 47 5.82 1.68 6.78
CA THR A 47 6.07 2.74 7.76
C THR A 47 5.52 4.06 7.21
N LEU A 48 4.66 4.70 7.98
CA LEU A 48 4.12 6.02 7.68
C LEU A 48 5.14 7.10 8.06
N PRO A 49 5.37 8.12 7.23
CA PRO A 49 6.22 9.25 7.61
C PRO A 49 5.64 9.96 8.84
N ALA A 50 6.48 10.24 9.84
CA ALA A 50 6.05 10.95 11.05
C ALA A 50 5.42 12.33 10.76
N ALA A 51 5.82 12.96 9.65
CA ALA A 51 5.27 14.22 9.18
C ALA A 51 3.78 14.16 8.77
N THR A 52 3.22 12.97 8.56
CA THR A 52 1.80 12.84 8.15
C THR A 52 0.81 13.28 9.24
N GLY A 53 1.26 13.44 10.50
CA GLY A 53 0.43 13.97 11.59
C GLY A 53 -0.83 13.13 11.87
N LEU A 54 -0.81 11.84 11.55
CA LEU A 54 -1.96 10.97 11.73
C LEU A 54 -2.19 10.66 13.21
N PRO A 55 -3.45 10.57 13.66
CA PRO A 55 -3.74 10.17 15.03
C PRO A 55 -3.24 8.73 15.27
N GLY A 56 -2.80 8.45 16.49
CA GLY A 56 -2.18 7.16 16.86
C GLY A 56 -3.10 5.93 16.71
N LYS A 57 -4.39 6.12 16.42
CA LYS A 57 -5.27 5.07 15.89
C LYS A 57 -6.15 5.70 14.82
N ALA A 58 -6.01 5.28 13.57
CA ALA A 58 -6.85 5.73 12.46
C ALA A 58 -7.38 4.55 11.65
N ALA A 59 -8.56 4.73 11.07
CA ALA A 59 -9.11 3.78 10.09
C ALA A 59 -8.35 3.94 8.76
N VAL A 60 -8.01 2.81 8.15
CA VAL A 60 -7.37 2.75 6.83
C VAL A 60 -8.30 2.01 5.90
N ARG A 61 -8.54 2.55 4.72
CA ARG A 61 -9.22 1.86 3.64
C ARG A 61 -8.19 1.47 2.58
N PHE A 62 -8.21 0.23 2.15
CA PHE A 62 -7.36 -0.27 1.09
C PHE A 62 -8.19 -0.45 -0.17
N TYR A 63 -7.71 0.06 -1.29
CA TYR A 63 -8.27 -0.15 -2.60
C TYR A 63 -7.29 -0.98 -3.43
N ASP A 64 -7.76 -2.11 -3.93
CA ASP A 64 -7.06 -2.94 -4.90
C ASP A 64 -7.57 -2.60 -6.32
N PRO A 65 -6.75 -1.91 -7.15
CA PRO A 65 -7.14 -1.52 -8.50
C PRO A 65 -7.33 -2.69 -9.46
N TRP A 66 -6.83 -3.89 -9.13
CA TRP A 66 -6.84 -5.06 -10.00
C TRP A 66 -8.06 -5.95 -9.80
N THR A 67 -8.66 -5.87 -8.62
CA THR A 67 -9.91 -6.57 -8.30
C THR A 67 -11.09 -5.63 -8.11
N ASP A 68 -10.86 -4.31 -8.15
CA ASP A 68 -11.83 -3.25 -7.89
C ASP A 68 -12.52 -3.44 -6.52
N LYS A 69 -11.73 -3.78 -5.50
CA LYS A 69 -12.24 -4.06 -4.15
C LYS A 69 -11.67 -3.13 -3.12
N TRP A 70 -12.55 -2.74 -2.21
CA TRP A 70 -12.19 -2.07 -0.98
C TRP A 70 -12.11 -3.06 0.17
N SER A 71 -11.13 -2.88 1.04
CA SER A 71 -11.05 -3.53 2.34
C SER A 71 -10.66 -2.54 3.43
N GLU A 72 -10.83 -2.92 4.68
CA GLU A 72 -10.61 -2.05 5.83
C GLU A 72 -9.48 -2.58 6.72
N GLY A 73 -8.80 -1.66 7.38
CA GLY A 73 -7.83 -1.96 8.41
C GLY A 73 -7.58 -0.77 9.32
N LYS A 74 -6.52 -0.87 10.10
CA LYS A 74 -6.18 0.11 11.13
C LYS A 74 -4.68 0.40 11.09
N THR A 75 -4.33 1.60 11.50
CA THR A 75 -2.94 2.02 11.73
C THR A 75 -2.77 2.44 13.18
N ASP A 76 -1.57 2.25 13.72
CA ASP A 76 -1.13 2.83 14.99
C ASP A 76 -0.53 4.25 14.83
N GLY A 77 -0.71 4.85 13.64
CA GLY A 77 -0.14 6.15 13.26
C GLY A 77 1.32 6.06 12.80
N LYS A 78 1.98 4.90 12.92
CA LYS A 78 3.39 4.69 12.53
C LYS A 78 3.54 3.62 11.48
N THR A 79 2.74 2.56 11.56
CA THR A 79 2.81 1.41 10.67
C THR A 79 1.43 0.92 10.27
N VAL A 80 1.34 0.45 9.03
CA VAL A 80 0.12 -0.17 8.48
C VAL A 80 0.46 -1.56 7.99
N ALA A 81 -0.28 -2.57 8.46
CA ALA A 81 -0.26 -3.89 7.88
C ALA A 81 -1.12 -3.88 6.61
N LEU A 82 -0.55 -4.34 5.50
CA LEU A 82 -1.25 -4.40 4.22
C LEU A 82 -2.02 -5.73 4.11
N PRO A 83 -3.26 -5.73 3.59
CA PRO A 83 -3.90 -6.97 3.14
C PRO A 83 -3.05 -7.60 2.03
N ALA A 84 -3.26 -8.89 1.77
CA ALA A 84 -2.62 -9.54 0.63
C ALA A 84 -3.09 -8.89 -0.68
N PHE A 85 -2.15 -8.58 -1.57
CA PHE A 85 -2.44 -7.97 -2.87
C PHE A 85 -1.47 -8.45 -3.94
N SER A 86 -1.80 -8.18 -5.20
CA SER A 86 -0.91 -8.40 -6.34
C SER A 86 -0.65 -7.06 -7.03
N ARG A 87 0.58 -6.88 -7.53
CA ARG A 87 1.05 -5.69 -8.28
C ARG A 87 1.05 -4.38 -7.50
N SER A 88 -0.12 -3.87 -7.11
CA SER A 88 -0.25 -2.61 -6.38
C SER A 88 -1.48 -2.52 -5.48
N LEU A 89 -1.40 -1.64 -4.49
CA LEU A 89 -2.45 -1.36 -3.53
C LEU A 89 -2.45 0.12 -3.18
N VAL A 90 -3.62 0.71 -3.00
CA VAL A 90 -3.79 2.10 -2.54
C VAL A 90 -4.35 2.10 -1.14
N LEU A 91 -3.72 2.85 -0.23
CA LEU A 91 -4.23 3.12 1.10
C LEU A 91 -4.84 4.52 1.10
N LYS A 92 -5.99 4.65 1.75
CA LYS A 92 -6.64 5.92 2.06
C LYS A 92 -6.83 6.02 3.56
N ILE A 93 -6.31 7.10 4.15
CA ILE A 93 -6.43 7.42 5.57
C ILE A 93 -7.05 8.80 5.68
N GLU A 94 -8.14 8.90 6.42
CA GLU A 94 -8.78 10.18 6.73
C GLU A 94 -8.21 10.72 8.05
N ARG A 95 -7.99 12.03 8.10
CA ARG A 95 -7.48 12.73 9.30
C ARG A 95 -8.57 13.02 10.31
#